data_AF-A0A5B8NCM0-F1
#
_entry.id   AF-A0A5B8NCM0-F1
#
_cell.length_a   1.000
_cell.length_b   1.000
_cell.length_c   1.000
_cell.angle_alpha   90.00
_cell.angle_beta   90.00
_cell.angle_gamma   90.00
#
_symmetry.space_group_name_H-M   'P 1'
#
loop_
_entity.id
_entity.type
_entity.pdbx_description
1 polymer ?
#
loop_
_entity_poly.entity_id
_entity_poly.type
_entity_poly.pdbx_seq_one_letter_code
_entity_poly.pdbx_strand_id
1 'polypeptide(L)'
;MELTQSQIYSPPPGFFRRLSVLDWVYGAALAAGVLFALSRFGAHMDYYEKAILVLSAPTFAWLGWHWKPVRWLIALLAVLALSSISLYGGVLDAANQKFLLKYGLSSQSAVLWMSTLFFLSTLFYWGGLLTRSDFGGAVGSKLCWAAVVMGFTGMLARWYESYLIGTDVGHIPISNLYEVFVLFSLITALFYLYYEQHYATRQLGPFVLLVISAAVGFLLWYTVNREASQIQPLVPALQSWWMKIHVPANFIGYGTFSLAAMVSAAYLLKSKGVFADRLPALDVLDDVMYKAIAVGFAFFTIATILGALWAAEAWGGYWSWDPKETWALIVWLNYAAWLHMRLMKGLRGQVAAWWALIGLLVTTFAFLGVNMFLSGLHSYGQL
;
A
#
# COMPACT_ATOMS: atom_id res chain seq x y z
N MET A 1 40.12 -45.00 -6.84
CA MET A 1 39.07 -44.71 -7.81
C MET A 1 37.75 -44.80 -7.06
N GLU A 2 37.41 -43.78 -6.29
CA GLU A 2 36.14 -43.71 -5.57
C GLU A 2 35.07 -43.17 -6.53
N LEU A 3 34.04 -43.99 -6.72
CA LEU A 3 32.91 -43.70 -7.57
C LEU A 3 32.06 -42.59 -6.93
N THR A 4 31.84 -41.54 -7.71
CA THR A 4 30.91 -40.44 -7.48
C THR A 4 29.55 -40.94 -6.99
N GLN A 5 29.19 -40.65 -5.75
CA GLN A 5 27.80 -40.77 -5.27
C GLN A 5 26.93 -39.79 -6.07
N SER A 6 26.12 -40.32 -6.99
CA SER A 6 25.06 -39.56 -7.63
C SER A 6 24.03 -39.18 -6.59
N GLN A 7 24.02 -37.92 -6.13
CA GLN A 7 22.91 -37.38 -5.36
C GLN A 7 21.64 -37.49 -6.22
N ILE A 8 20.72 -38.36 -5.80
CA ILE A 8 19.41 -38.48 -6.43
C ILE A 8 18.68 -37.17 -6.17
N TYR A 9 18.55 -36.34 -7.21
CA TYR A 9 17.76 -35.12 -7.16
C TYR A 9 16.31 -35.50 -6.84
N SER A 10 15.88 -35.19 -5.62
CA SER A 10 14.48 -35.30 -5.22
C SER A 10 13.82 -33.95 -5.45
N PRO A 11 12.87 -33.83 -6.40
CA PRO A 11 12.21 -32.56 -6.63
C PRO A 11 11.48 -32.12 -5.35
N PRO A 12 11.49 -30.81 -5.03
CA PRO A 12 10.79 -30.33 -3.85
C PRO A 12 9.29 -30.69 -3.96
N PRO A 13 8.63 -31.04 -2.84
CA PRO A 13 7.21 -31.34 -2.85
C PRO A 13 6.42 -30.17 -3.44
N GLY A 14 5.37 -30.49 -4.21
CA GLY A 14 4.51 -29.50 -4.85
C GLY A 14 3.95 -28.48 -3.85
N PHE A 15 3.68 -27.26 -4.29
CA PHE A 15 3.32 -26.12 -3.42
C PHE A 15 2.27 -26.47 -2.36
N PHE A 16 1.16 -27.11 -2.75
CA PHE A 16 0.08 -27.47 -1.83
C PHE A 16 0.46 -28.52 -0.78
N ARG A 17 1.44 -29.39 -1.06
CA ARG A 17 1.95 -30.38 -0.09
C ARG A 17 2.83 -29.75 0.99
N ARG A 18 3.30 -28.51 0.77
CA ARG A 18 4.07 -27.73 1.76
C ARG A 18 3.16 -26.94 2.71
N LEU A 19 1.86 -26.89 2.44
CA LEU A 19 0.91 -26.17 3.28
C LEU A 19 0.63 -26.94 4.57
N SER A 20 0.70 -26.24 5.69
CA SER A 20 0.36 -26.80 7.00
C SER A 20 -1.15 -26.87 7.22
N VAL A 21 -1.59 -27.61 8.25
CA VAL A 21 -3.01 -27.63 8.66
C VAL A 21 -3.52 -26.22 8.96
N LEU A 22 -2.71 -25.37 9.61
CA LEU A 22 -3.06 -23.99 9.90
C LEU A 22 -3.28 -23.14 8.62
N ASP A 23 -2.59 -23.47 7.52
CA ASP A 23 -2.77 -22.80 6.24
C ASP A 23 -4.18 -23.08 5.69
N TRP A 24 -4.62 -24.34 5.77
CA TRP A 24 -5.95 -24.75 5.33
C TRP A 24 -7.06 -24.24 6.25
N VAL A 25 -6.85 -24.26 7.57
CA VAL A 25 -7.81 -23.70 8.55
C VAL A 25 -8.01 -22.21 8.29
N TYR A 26 -6.94 -21.45 8.03
CA TYR A 26 -7.04 -20.04 7.67
C TYR A 26 -7.84 -19.82 6.38
N GLY A 27 -7.57 -20.60 5.32
CA GLY A 27 -8.32 -20.53 4.07
C GLY A 27 -9.81 -20.87 4.26
N ALA A 28 -10.11 -21.90 5.05
CA ALA A 28 -11.47 -22.31 5.38
C ALA A 28 -12.22 -21.23 6.19
N ALA A 29 -11.55 -20.56 7.13
CA ALA A 29 -12.12 -19.46 7.89
C ALA A 29 -12.50 -18.27 7.00
N LEU A 30 -11.65 -17.92 6.02
CA LEU A 30 -11.96 -16.87 5.02
C LEU A 30 -13.16 -17.27 4.16
N ALA A 31 -13.20 -18.52 3.67
CA ALA A 31 -14.32 -19.02 2.88
C ALA A 31 -15.63 -19.01 3.69
N ALA A 32 -15.58 -19.43 4.96
CA ALA A 32 -16.74 -19.38 5.85
C ALA A 32 -17.23 -17.94 6.07
N GLY A 33 -16.32 -16.97 6.24
CA GLY A 33 -16.66 -15.55 6.34
C GLY A 33 -17.35 -15.01 5.09
N VAL A 34 -16.86 -15.37 3.90
CA VAL A 34 -17.49 -15.03 2.61
C VAL A 34 -18.88 -15.65 2.48
N LEU A 35 -19.03 -16.94 2.78
CA LEU A 35 -20.32 -17.63 2.73
C LEU A 35 -21.33 -17.03 3.71
N PHE A 36 -20.88 -16.71 4.93
CA PHE A 36 -21.71 -16.00 5.91
C PHE A 36 -22.18 -14.65 5.37
N ALA A 37 -21.27 -13.82 4.86
CA ALA A 37 -21.61 -12.50 4.31
C ALA A 37 -22.57 -12.61 3.11
N LEU A 38 -22.35 -13.56 2.20
CA LEU A 38 -23.26 -13.81 1.07
C LEU A 38 -24.64 -14.28 1.54
N SER A 39 -24.70 -15.19 2.51
CA SER A 39 -25.98 -15.71 3.04
C SER A 39 -26.80 -14.62 3.73
N ARG A 40 -26.12 -13.69 4.42
CA ARG A 40 -26.78 -12.66 5.23
C ARG A 40 -27.09 -11.39 4.45
N PHE A 41 -26.17 -10.97 3.58
CA PHE A 41 -26.20 -9.66 2.93
C PHE A 41 -26.23 -9.73 1.40
N GLY A 42 -26.12 -10.92 0.80
CA GLY A 42 -26.06 -11.08 -0.65
C GLY A 42 -27.30 -10.58 -1.40
N ALA A 43 -28.46 -10.48 -0.74
CA ALA A 43 -29.65 -9.88 -1.33
C ALA A 43 -29.51 -8.35 -1.55
N HIS A 44 -28.63 -7.69 -0.80
CA HIS A 44 -28.34 -6.26 -0.90
C HIS A 44 -27.14 -5.95 -1.79
N MET A 45 -26.49 -7.00 -2.33
CA MET A 45 -25.28 -6.86 -3.12
C MET A 45 -25.56 -7.00 -4.61
N ASP A 46 -24.94 -6.16 -5.41
CA ASP A 46 -24.90 -6.33 -6.86
C ASP A 46 -23.94 -7.46 -7.28
N TYR A 47 -23.84 -7.70 -8.60
CA TYR A 47 -22.98 -8.76 -9.12
C TYR A 47 -21.49 -8.48 -8.90
N TYR A 48 -21.05 -7.22 -8.98
CA TYR A 48 -19.66 -6.84 -8.77
C TYR A 48 -19.24 -7.05 -7.31
N GLU A 49 -20.10 -6.67 -6.36
CA GLU A 49 -19.89 -6.86 -4.93
C GLU A 49 -19.74 -8.33 -4.57
N LYS A 50 -20.63 -9.17 -5.10
CA LYS A 50 -20.56 -10.63 -4.92
C LYS A 50 -19.26 -11.18 -5.50
N ALA A 51 -18.88 -10.76 -6.71
CA ALA A 51 -17.65 -11.22 -7.34
C ALA A 51 -16.41 -10.83 -6.52
N ILE A 52 -16.31 -9.57 -6.08
CA ILE A 52 -15.21 -9.08 -5.24
C ILE A 52 -15.15 -9.85 -3.93
N LEU A 53 -16.29 -10.04 -3.26
CA LEU A 53 -16.37 -10.77 -2.00
C LEU A 53 -15.91 -12.23 -2.18
N VAL A 54 -16.39 -12.92 -3.22
CA VAL A 54 -15.98 -14.30 -3.54
C VAL A 54 -14.49 -14.39 -3.86
N LEU A 55 -13.95 -13.46 -4.64
CA LEU A 55 -12.53 -13.43 -5.02
C LEU A 55 -11.61 -13.02 -3.87
N SER A 56 -12.13 -12.33 -2.84
CA SER A 56 -11.34 -11.92 -1.69
C SER A 56 -10.80 -13.12 -0.89
N ALA A 57 -11.60 -14.17 -0.68
CA ALA A 57 -11.19 -15.36 0.06
C ALA A 57 -9.97 -16.08 -0.56
N PRO A 58 -10.00 -16.51 -1.85
CA PRO A 58 -8.83 -17.15 -2.46
C PRO A 58 -7.63 -16.19 -2.57
N THR A 59 -7.85 -14.90 -2.77
CA THR A 59 -6.78 -13.90 -2.81
C THR A 59 -6.06 -13.78 -1.47
N PHE A 60 -6.80 -13.57 -0.37
CA PHE A 60 -6.22 -13.46 0.97
C PHE A 60 -5.75 -14.79 1.53
N ALA A 61 -6.32 -15.92 1.09
CA ALA A 61 -5.79 -17.25 1.36
C ALA A 61 -4.41 -17.42 0.71
N TRP A 62 -4.29 -17.11 -0.58
CA TRP A 62 -3.02 -17.17 -1.31
C TRP A 62 -1.97 -16.26 -0.68
N LEU A 63 -2.32 -15.01 -0.37
CA LEU A 63 -1.43 -14.07 0.34
C LEU A 63 -1.03 -14.61 1.70
N GLY A 64 -1.97 -15.09 2.52
CA GLY A 64 -1.67 -15.65 3.83
C GLY A 64 -0.84 -16.93 3.77
N TRP A 65 -0.94 -17.72 2.69
CA TRP A 65 -0.09 -18.91 2.49
C TRP A 65 1.36 -18.55 2.19
N HIS A 66 1.58 -17.51 1.38
CA HIS A 66 2.92 -17.04 0.98
C HIS A 66 3.56 -16.12 2.02
N TRP A 67 2.79 -15.24 2.65
CA TRP A 67 3.25 -14.25 3.62
C TRP A 67 2.45 -14.38 4.92
N LYS A 68 2.96 -15.22 5.82
CA LYS A 68 2.28 -15.62 7.07
C LYS A 68 1.78 -14.45 7.95
N PRO A 69 2.50 -13.32 8.09
CA PRO A 69 2.02 -12.15 8.85
C PRO A 69 0.66 -11.59 8.39
N VAL A 70 0.31 -11.76 7.11
CA VAL A 70 -0.99 -11.31 6.57
C VAL A 70 -2.15 -11.94 7.33
N ARG A 71 -2.01 -13.18 7.82
CA ARG A 71 -3.08 -13.87 8.57
C ARG A 71 -3.45 -13.11 9.83
N TRP A 72 -2.42 -12.70 10.57
CA TRP A 72 -2.59 -11.94 11.80
C TRP A 72 -3.12 -10.54 11.51
N LEU A 73 -2.62 -9.90 10.45
CA LEU A 73 -3.16 -8.61 10.01
C LEU A 73 -4.67 -8.72 9.72
N ILE A 74 -5.09 -9.64 8.87
CA ILE A 74 -6.50 -9.80 8.48
C ILE A 74 -7.38 -10.14 9.70
N ALA A 75 -6.94 -11.06 10.56
CA ALA A 75 -7.69 -11.42 11.77
C ALA A 75 -7.83 -10.22 12.72
N LEU A 76 -6.75 -9.47 12.95
CA LEU A 76 -6.77 -8.30 13.83
C LEU A 76 -7.64 -7.19 13.25
N LEU A 77 -7.55 -6.92 11.95
CA LEU A 77 -8.41 -5.94 11.28
C LEU A 77 -9.88 -6.32 11.36
N ALA A 78 -10.22 -7.60 11.20
CA ALA A 78 -11.59 -8.07 11.37
C ALA A 78 -12.09 -7.80 12.79
N VAL A 79 -11.30 -8.12 13.82
CA VAL A 79 -11.65 -7.86 15.22
C VAL A 79 -11.82 -6.36 15.48
N LEU A 80 -10.87 -5.53 15.06
CA LEU A 80 -10.90 -4.08 15.32
C LEU A 80 -12.02 -3.38 14.54
N ALA A 81 -12.24 -3.72 13.28
CA ALA A 81 -13.32 -3.15 12.47
C ALA A 81 -14.70 -3.54 13.02
N LEU A 82 -14.92 -4.81 13.35
CA LEU A 82 -16.20 -5.25 13.94
C LEU A 82 -16.42 -4.65 15.33
N SER A 83 -15.36 -4.49 16.12
CA SER A 83 -15.44 -3.79 17.42
C SER A 83 -15.81 -2.32 17.23
N SER A 84 -15.21 -1.64 16.25
CA SER A 84 -15.54 -0.25 15.91
C SER A 84 -17.01 -0.12 15.49
N ILE A 85 -17.49 -0.96 14.57
CA ILE A 85 -18.89 -0.99 14.12
C ILE A 85 -19.85 -1.22 15.31
N SER A 86 -19.54 -2.22 16.16
CA SER A 86 -20.35 -2.52 17.34
C SER A 86 -20.41 -1.35 18.32
N LEU A 87 -19.28 -0.67 18.54
CA LEU A 87 -19.22 0.50 19.41
C LEU A 87 -19.99 1.69 18.82
N TYR A 88 -19.98 1.90 17.51
CA TYR A 88 -20.76 2.96 16.89
C TYR A 88 -22.27 2.76 17.10
N GLY A 89 -22.75 1.52 16.97
CA GLY A 89 -24.16 1.18 17.22
C GLY A 89 -25.14 1.97 16.36
N GLY A 90 -24.73 2.37 15.14
CA GLY A 90 -25.55 3.17 14.23
C GLY A 90 -25.57 4.68 14.51
N VAL A 91 -24.85 5.18 15.51
CA VAL A 91 -24.84 6.62 15.88
C VAL A 91 -23.47 7.21 15.64
N LEU A 92 -23.35 8.13 14.68
CA LEU A 92 -22.07 8.76 14.33
C LEU A 92 -21.42 9.49 15.52
N ASP A 93 -22.22 10.19 16.33
CA ASP A 93 -21.70 10.94 17.50
C ASP A 93 -21.13 10.03 18.60
N ALA A 94 -21.33 8.70 18.53
CA ALA A 94 -20.67 7.76 19.43
C ALA A 94 -19.13 7.89 19.36
N ALA A 95 -18.58 8.37 18.24
CA ALA A 95 -17.16 8.72 18.10
C ALA A 95 -16.66 9.69 19.17
N ASN A 96 -17.50 10.64 19.59
CA ASN A 96 -17.13 11.70 20.54
C ASN A 96 -17.39 11.31 22.00
N GLN A 97 -18.21 10.30 22.22
CA GLN A 97 -18.72 9.90 23.54
C GLN A 97 -18.02 8.65 24.09
N LYS A 98 -17.81 7.63 23.26
CA LYS A 98 -17.25 6.35 23.71
C LYS A 98 -15.74 6.39 23.71
N PHE A 99 -15.13 6.10 24.87
CA PHE A 99 -13.68 6.18 25.07
C PHE A 99 -12.86 5.47 23.97
N LEU A 100 -13.18 4.20 23.68
CA LEU A 100 -12.42 3.41 22.70
C LEU A 100 -12.56 3.94 21.26
N LEU A 101 -13.72 4.49 20.89
CA LEU A 101 -13.87 5.14 19.59
C LEU A 101 -13.06 6.43 19.56
N LYS A 102 -13.32 7.32 20.54
CA LYS A 102 -12.71 8.64 20.64
C LYS A 102 -11.19 8.62 20.62
N TYR A 103 -10.57 7.65 21.29
CA TYR A 103 -9.13 7.61 21.45
C TYR A 103 -8.44 6.49 20.66
N GLY A 104 -9.15 5.73 19.84
CA GLY A 104 -8.53 4.58 19.17
C GLY A 104 -9.20 4.12 17.88
N LEU A 105 -10.49 3.82 17.91
CA LEU A 105 -11.17 3.03 16.87
C LEU A 105 -12.03 3.83 15.90
N SER A 106 -12.23 5.14 16.11
CA SER A 106 -12.76 6.02 15.08
C SER A 106 -11.74 6.22 13.96
N SER A 107 -12.20 6.56 12.75
CA SER A 107 -11.35 6.83 11.58
C SER A 107 -10.24 7.80 11.93
N GLN A 108 -10.61 8.97 12.46
CA GLN A 108 -9.66 10.05 12.73
C GLN A 108 -8.61 9.63 13.77
N SER A 109 -9.05 9.04 14.89
CA SER A 109 -8.15 8.66 15.98
C SER A 109 -7.22 7.52 15.57
N ALA A 110 -7.72 6.54 14.83
CA ALA A 110 -6.90 5.46 14.29
C ALA A 110 -5.84 5.96 13.30
N VAL A 111 -6.18 6.91 12.43
CA VAL A 111 -5.22 7.55 11.50
C VAL A 111 -4.19 8.41 12.24
N LEU A 112 -4.57 9.09 13.33
CA LEU A 112 -3.61 9.81 14.19
C LEU A 112 -2.62 8.84 14.86
N TRP A 113 -3.10 7.71 15.40
CA TRP A 113 -2.21 6.68 15.93
C TRP A 113 -1.28 6.09 14.87
N MET A 114 -1.80 5.79 13.68
CA MET A 114 -0.97 5.39 12.53
C MET A 114 0.14 6.41 12.28
N SER A 115 -0.19 7.70 12.26
CA SER A 115 0.75 8.78 12.00
C SER A 115 1.86 8.84 13.06
N THR A 116 1.49 8.81 14.34
CA THR A 116 2.45 8.77 15.45
C THR A 116 3.35 7.54 15.38
N LEU A 117 2.77 6.36 15.13
CA LEU A 117 3.50 5.11 15.08
C LEU A 117 4.48 5.06 13.90
N PHE A 118 4.14 5.64 12.74
CA PHE A 118 5.08 5.77 11.62
C PHE A 118 6.26 6.67 11.96
N PHE A 119 6.05 7.84 12.58
CA PHE A 119 7.15 8.70 13.02
C PHE A 119 8.05 8.01 14.06
N LEU A 120 7.45 7.35 15.05
CA LEU A 120 8.22 6.57 16.04
C LEU A 120 9.00 5.44 15.36
N SER A 121 8.36 4.71 14.44
CA SER A 121 9.02 3.70 13.62
C SER A 121 10.23 4.27 12.88
N THR A 122 10.11 5.44 12.22
CA THR A 122 11.24 6.12 11.57
C THR A 122 12.39 6.36 12.54
N LEU A 123 12.11 6.91 13.72
CA LEU A 123 13.13 7.20 14.73
C LEU A 123 13.84 5.93 15.22
N PHE A 124 13.10 4.85 15.48
CA PHE A 124 13.67 3.58 15.93
C PHE A 124 14.49 2.88 14.85
N TYR A 125 14.04 2.91 13.59
CA TYR A 125 14.83 2.41 12.47
C TYR A 125 16.15 3.18 12.32
N TRP A 126 16.11 4.51 12.30
CA TRP A 126 17.31 5.35 12.21
C TRP A 126 18.23 5.14 13.41
N GLY A 127 17.69 5.16 14.63
CA GLY A 127 18.43 4.87 15.86
C GLY A 127 19.10 3.49 15.79
N GLY A 128 18.37 2.46 15.35
CA GLY A 128 18.90 1.10 15.15
C GLY A 128 20.04 1.05 14.13
N LEU A 129 19.90 1.72 12.98
CA LEU A 129 20.96 1.78 11.97
C LEU A 129 22.21 2.49 12.50
N LEU A 130 22.04 3.66 13.12
CA LEU A 130 23.16 4.50 13.58
C LEU A 130 23.92 3.84 14.73
N THR A 131 23.19 3.27 15.69
CA THR A 131 23.76 2.60 16.88
C THR A 131 24.13 1.14 16.65
N ARG A 132 23.84 0.58 15.46
CA ARG A 132 23.97 -0.86 15.16
C ARG A 132 23.20 -1.75 16.14
N SER A 133 22.03 -1.28 16.57
CA SER A 133 21.19 -1.97 17.54
C SER A 133 20.09 -2.75 16.84
N ASP A 134 20.15 -4.09 16.94
CA ASP A 134 19.08 -4.98 16.49
C ASP A 134 17.76 -4.69 17.20
N PHE A 135 17.83 -4.28 18.48
CA PHE A 135 16.66 -3.87 19.24
C PHE A 135 15.97 -2.66 18.60
N GLY A 136 16.74 -1.65 18.20
CA GLY A 136 16.20 -0.45 17.52
C GLY A 136 15.45 -0.82 16.23
N GLY A 137 16.08 -1.63 15.37
CA GLY A 137 15.44 -2.12 14.15
C GLY A 137 14.20 -2.98 14.42
N ALA A 138 14.25 -3.87 15.42
CA ALA A 138 13.12 -4.73 15.77
C ALA A 138 11.92 -3.93 16.32
N VAL A 139 12.17 -2.92 17.16
CA VAL A 139 11.12 -2.02 17.66
C VAL A 139 10.54 -1.20 16.51
N GLY A 140 11.39 -0.66 15.62
CA GLY A 140 10.94 0.05 14.41
C GLY A 140 9.97 -0.80 13.57
N SER A 141 10.32 -2.06 13.34
CA SER A 141 9.46 -3.02 12.62
C SER A 141 8.12 -3.28 13.29
N LYS A 142 8.11 -3.49 14.60
CA LYS A 142 6.87 -3.69 15.36
C LYS A 142 5.99 -2.44 15.33
N LEU A 143 6.57 -1.25 15.45
CA LEU A 143 5.86 0.02 15.36
C LEU A 143 5.30 0.25 13.94
N CYS A 144 6.05 -0.11 12.90
CA CYS A 144 5.58 -0.07 11.52
C CYS A 144 4.37 -0.99 11.30
N TRP A 145 4.42 -2.23 11.79
CA TRP A 145 3.26 -3.14 11.78
C TRP A 145 2.07 -2.59 12.55
N ALA A 146 2.30 -2.01 13.74
CA ALA A 146 1.24 -1.37 14.52
C ALA A 146 0.61 -0.18 13.77
N ALA A 147 1.42 0.65 13.11
CA ALA A 147 0.94 1.74 12.26
C ALA A 147 0.06 1.21 11.13
N VAL A 148 0.50 0.14 10.45
CA VAL A 148 -0.29 -0.52 9.39
C VAL A 148 -1.66 -0.98 9.91
N VAL A 149 -1.69 -1.64 11.07
CA VAL A 149 -2.94 -2.08 11.71
C VAL A 149 -3.86 -0.89 12.01
N MET A 150 -3.33 0.17 12.62
CA MET A 150 -4.11 1.34 12.97
C MET A 150 -4.62 2.09 11.74
N GLY A 151 -3.82 2.23 10.69
CA GLY A 151 -4.26 2.93 9.47
C GLY A 151 -5.34 2.16 8.72
N PHE A 152 -5.21 0.84 8.57
CA PHE A 152 -6.29 0.03 7.98
C PHE A 152 -7.54 0.01 8.87
N THR A 153 -7.38 -0.01 10.20
CA THR A 153 -8.52 0.14 11.13
C THR A 153 -9.22 1.47 10.90
N GLY A 154 -8.46 2.56 10.74
CA GLY A 154 -9.00 3.88 10.42
C GLY A 154 -9.75 3.91 9.09
N MET A 155 -9.19 3.31 8.03
CA MET A 155 -9.90 3.20 6.75
C MET A 155 -11.18 2.37 6.86
N LEU A 156 -11.15 1.20 7.53
CA LEU A 156 -12.34 0.37 7.69
C LEU A 156 -13.42 1.05 8.54
N ALA A 157 -13.04 1.75 9.61
CA ALA A 157 -13.94 2.57 10.41
C ALA A 157 -14.53 3.71 9.58
N ARG A 158 -13.71 4.39 8.77
CA ARG A 158 -14.14 5.48 7.88
C ARG A 158 -15.17 5.02 6.86
N TRP A 159 -14.98 3.83 6.30
CA TRP A 159 -15.94 3.24 5.38
C TRP A 159 -17.32 3.11 6.07
N TYR A 160 -17.36 2.62 7.31
CA TYR A 160 -18.60 2.54 8.05
C TYR A 160 -19.17 3.92 8.44
N GLU A 161 -18.33 4.83 8.93
CA GLU A 161 -18.72 6.21 9.28
C GLU A 161 -19.37 6.94 8.10
N SER A 162 -18.88 6.71 6.87
CA SER A 162 -19.47 7.30 5.67
C SER A 162 -20.94 6.90 5.47
N TYR A 163 -21.31 5.65 5.80
CA TYR A 163 -22.71 5.19 5.76
C TYR A 163 -23.55 5.70 6.93
N LEU A 164 -22.93 6.03 8.08
CA LEU A 164 -23.63 6.64 9.20
C LEU A 164 -24.03 8.10 8.92
N ILE A 165 -23.29 8.77 8.03
CA ILE A 165 -23.64 10.12 7.56
C ILE A 165 -24.84 10.06 6.63
N GLY A 166 -24.80 9.16 5.64
CA GLY A 166 -25.89 8.99 4.67
C GLY A 166 -25.58 7.85 3.70
N THR A 167 -26.62 7.20 3.19
CA THR A 167 -26.47 6.11 2.22
C THR A 167 -25.94 6.59 0.86
N ASP A 168 -26.18 7.84 0.53
CA ASP A 168 -25.65 8.57 -0.64
C ASP A 168 -24.21 9.04 -0.45
N VAL A 169 -23.76 9.13 0.81
CA VAL A 169 -22.37 9.46 1.18
C VAL A 169 -21.51 8.21 1.33
N GLY A 170 -22.08 7.06 1.65
CA GLY A 170 -21.36 5.82 1.91
C GLY A 170 -20.44 5.34 0.78
N HIS A 171 -19.12 5.27 1.01
CA HIS A 171 -18.14 4.80 0.02
C HIS A 171 -16.86 4.25 0.65
N ILE A 172 -16.10 3.49 -0.15
CA ILE A 172 -14.76 3.03 0.21
C ILE A 172 -13.79 4.23 0.29
N PRO A 173 -12.98 4.36 1.36
CA PRO A 173 -12.19 5.57 1.62
C PRO A 173 -10.93 5.63 0.75
N ILE A 174 -11.10 5.97 -0.52
CA ILE A 174 -10.06 6.18 -1.54
C ILE A 174 -10.43 7.33 -2.49
N SER A 175 -11.26 8.27 -2.05
CA SER A 175 -11.91 9.26 -2.91
C SER A 175 -11.19 10.61 -2.97
N ASN A 176 -10.47 10.97 -1.91
CA ASN A 176 -9.83 12.28 -1.76
C ASN A 176 -8.35 12.16 -1.35
N LEU A 177 -7.65 13.30 -1.34
CA LEU A 177 -6.22 13.36 -1.09
C LEU A 177 -5.85 12.85 0.31
N TYR A 178 -6.67 13.10 1.33
CA TYR A 178 -6.43 12.59 2.69
C TYR A 178 -6.43 11.05 2.70
N GLU A 179 -7.46 10.43 2.15
CA GLU A 179 -7.64 8.98 2.12
C GLU A 179 -6.55 8.27 1.33
N VAL A 180 -6.17 8.82 0.17
CA VAL A 180 -5.17 8.20 -0.67
C VAL A 180 -3.74 8.35 -0.13
N PHE A 181 -3.45 9.38 0.69
CA PHE A 181 -2.17 9.48 1.40
C PHE A 181 -2.06 8.46 2.55
N VAL A 182 -3.17 8.14 3.22
CA VAL A 182 -3.25 7.01 4.16
C VAL A 182 -2.96 5.71 3.40
N LEU A 183 -3.65 5.48 2.28
CA LEU A 183 -3.45 4.28 1.45
C LEU A 183 -1.99 4.17 0.95
N PHE A 184 -1.41 5.26 0.45
CA PHE A 184 0.00 5.31 0.02
C PHE A 184 0.94 4.86 1.13
N SER A 185 0.76 5.39 2.34
CA SER A 185 1.59 5.06 3.50
C SER A 185 1.48 3.59 3.86
N LEU A 186 0.26 3.04 3.87
CA LEU A 186 -0.02 1.64 4.20
C LEU A 186 0.56 0.67 3.16
N ILE A 187 0.36 0.93 1.88
CA ILE A 187 0.84 0.07 0.80
C ILE A 187 2.38 0.09 0.75
N THR A 188 3.00 1.27 0.85
CA THR A 188 4.46 1.40 0.90
C THR A 188 5.04 0.66 2.11
N ALA A 189 4.42 0.80 3.29
CA ALA A 189 4.82 0.09 4.50
C ALA A 189 4.68 -1.43 4.35
N LEU A 190 3.59 -1.94 3.79
CA LEU A 190 3.39 -3.39 3.58
C LEU A 190 4.45 -3.98 2.64
N PHE A 191 4.74 -3.32 1.51
CA PHE A 191 5.81 -3.78 0.61
C PHE A 191 7.18 -3.72 1.29
N TYR A 192 7.44 -2.69 2.08
CA TYR A 192 8.66 -2.61 2.86
C TYR A 192 8.78 -3.75 3.86
N LEU A 193 7.73 -4.02 4.66
CA LEU A 193 7.72 -5.10 5.64
C LEU A 193 7.85 -6.49 4.98
N TYR A 194 7.26 -6.66 3.79
CA TYR A 194 7.45 -7.86 2.98
C TYR A 194 8.93 -8.04 2.60
N TYR A 195 9.57 -7.00 2.08
CA TYR A 195 10.99 -7.07 1.70
C TYR A 195 11.92 -7.18 2.90
N GLU A 196 11.64 -6.49 4.02
CA GLU A 196 12.36 -6.64 5.28
C GLU A 196 12.42 -8.11 5.69
N GLN A 197 11.28 -8.80 5.66
CA GLN A 197 11.21 -10.21 6.01
C GLN A 197 11.86 -11.10 4.95
N HIS A 198 11.60 -10.86 3.67
CA HIS A 198 12.10 -11.68 2.56
C HIS A 198 13.63 -11.68 2.47
N TYR A 199 14.26 -10.52 2.68
CA TYR A 199 15.71 -10.36 2.67
C TYR A 199 16.35 -10.41 4.07
N ALA A 200 15.55 -10.67 5.11
CA ALA A 200 15.98 -10.71 6.50
C ALA A 200 16.82 -9.49 6.94
N THR A 201 16.46 -8.29 6.47
CA THR A 201 17.20 -7.05 6.77
C THR A 201 16.29 -5.88 7.07
N ARG A 202 16.58 -5.21 8.18
CA ARG A 202 15.87 -4.01 8.68
C ARG A 202 16.54 -2.70 8.29
N GLN A 203 17.70 -2.78 7.65
CA GLN A 203 18.57 -1.64 7.37
C GLN A 203 18.02 -0.70 6.30
N LEU A 204 17.00 -1.14 5.55
CA LEU A 204 16.29 -0.34 4.55
C LEU A 204 15.16 0.51 5.16
N GLY A 205 14.65 0.14 6.34
CA GLY A 205 13.60 0.85 7.05
C GLY A 205 13.87 2.34 7.26
N PRO A 206 15.08 2.76 7.68
CA PRO A 206 15.41 4.18 7.81
C PRO A 206 15.05 5.00 6.57
N PHE A 207 15.34 4.48 5.38
CA PHE A 207 15.12 5.18 4.12
C PHE A 207 13.66 5.13 3.69
N VAL A 208 13.04 3.96 3.70
CA VAL A 208 11.64 3.82 3.25
C VAL A 208 10.68 4.56 4.18
N LEU A 209 10.95 4.58 5.48
CA LEU A 209 10.13 5.33 6.42
C LEU A 209 10.28 6.86 6.27
N LEU A 210 11.29 7.39 5.58
CA LEU A 210 11.36 8.84 5.31
C LEU A 210 10.28 9.28 4.34
N VAL A 211 10.06 8.54 3.24
CA VAL A 211 9.00 8.90 2.28
C VAL A 211 7.61 8.69 2.88
N ILE A 212 7.44 7.66 3.71
CA ILE A 212 6.19 7.45 4.48
C ILE A 212 5.97 8.60 5.46
N SER A 213 6.99 9.00 6.23
CA SER A 213 6.87 10.10 7.19
C SER A 213 6.68 11.46 6.52
N ALA A 214 7.22 11.68 5.32
CA ALA A 214 6.91 12.85 4.52
C ALA A 214 5.44 12.87 4.07
N ALA A 215 4.92 11.72 3.63
CA ALA A 215 3.50 11.56 3.27
C ALA A 215 2.57 11.78 4.48
N VAL A 216 2.93 11.23 5.65
CA VAL A 216 2.21 11.46 6.92
C VAL A 216 2.29 12.93 7.35
N GLY A 217 3.46 13.58 7.20
CA GLY A 217 3.60 15.01 7.48
C GLY A 217 2.68 15.87 6.60
N PHE A 218 2.61 15.56 5.30
CA PHE A 218 1.65 16.18 4.40
C PHE A 218 0.20 15.89 4.80
N LEU A 219 -0.13 14.65 5.15
CA LEU A 219 -1.47 14.25 5.60
C LEU A 219 -1.93 15.06 6.82
N LEU A 220 -1.06 15.22 7.83
CA LEU A 220 -1.36 16.00 9.03
C LEU A 220 -1.51 17.49 8.72
N TRP A 221 -0.60 18.05 7.90
CA TRP A 221 -0.70 19.43 7.44
C TRP A 221 -2.01 19.68 6.67
N TYR A 222 -2.37 18.77 5.77
CA TYR A 222 -3.58 18.87 4.95
C TYR A 222 -4.85 18.75 5.80
N THR A 223 -4.83 17.89 6.81
CA THR A 223 -5.92 17.76 7.79
C THR A 223 -6.16 19.05 8.55
N VAL A 224 -5.10 19.70 9.06
CA VAL A 224 -5.22 20.92 9.88
C VAL A 224 -5.60 22.13 9.03
N ASN A 225 -4.99 22.31 7.85
CA ASN A 225 -5.20 23.53 7.07
C ASN A 225 -6.43 23.49 6.15
N ARG A 226 -6.92 22.29 5.80
CA ARG A 226 -8.02 22.12 4.83
C ARG A 226 -9.21 21.34 5.40
N GLU A 227 -9.21 21.04 6.69
CA GLU A 227 -10.23 20.23 7.36
C GLU A 227 -10.49 18.89 6.66
N ALA A 228 -9.49 18.36 5.95
CA ALA A 228 -9.62 17.28 4.97
C ALA A 228 -9.99 15.92 5.56
N SER A 229 -10.06 15.80 6.89
CA SER A 229 -10.54 14.60 7.57
C SER A 229 -12.06 14.44 7.51
N GLN A 230 -12.81 15.48 7.15
CA GLN A 230 -14.27 15.39 6.97
C GLN A 230 -14.61 14.42 5.82
N ILE A 231 -15.68 13.66 5.98
CA ILE A 231 -16.20 12.78 4.92
C ILE A 231 -17.17 13.60 4.08
N GLN A 232 -16.91 13.66 2.77
CA GLN A 232 -17.75 14.37 1.81
C GLN A 232 -18.40 13.38 0.83
N PRO A 233 -19.56 13.71 0.24
CA PRO A 233 -20.15 12.91 -0.82
C PRO A 233 -19.19 12.79 -2.01
N LEU A 234 -19.24 11.65 -2.72
CA LEU A 234 -18.44 11.48 -3.95
C LEU A 234 -18.93 12.43 -5.04
N VAL A 235 -17.98 13.03 -5.76
CA VAL A 235 -18.29 13.74 -7.01
C VAL A 235 -18.85 12.77 -8.05
N PRO A 236 -19.75 13.20 -8.95
CA PRO A 236 -20.44 12.28 -9.89
C PRO A 236 -19.49 11.40 -10.72
N ALA A 237 -18.35 11.94 -11.16
CA ALA A 237 -17.37 11.18 -11.95
C ALA A 237 -16.69 10.02 -11.17
N LEU A 238 -16.69 10.08 -9.84
CA LEU A 238 -16.11 9.05 -8.97
C LEU A 238 -17.13 8.00 -8.50
N GLN A 239 -18.42 8.19 -8.80
CA GLN A 239 -19.49 7.23 -8.53
C GLN A 239 -19.44 6.06 -9.54
N SER A 240 -18.30 5.34 -9.60
CA SER A 240 -18.11 4.22 -10.52
C SER A 240 -17.41 3.02 -9.88
N TRP A 241 -17.61 1.85 -10.48
CA TRP A 241 -16.92 0.61 -10.11
C TRP A 241 -15.42 0.66 -10.40
N TRP A 242 -15.01 1.41 -11.43
CA TRP A 242 -13.60 1.52 -11.83
C TRP A 242 -12.75 2.18 -10.76
N MET A 243 -13.26 3.21 -10.08
CA MET A 243 -12.54 3.88 -8.99
C MET A 243 -12.06 2.88 -7.93
N LYS A 244 -12.93 1.91 -7.58
CA LYS A 244 -12.69 0.93 -6.52
C LYS A 244 -11.49 0.00 -6.82
N ILE A 245 -11.12 -0.17 -8.09
CA ILE A 245 -10.03 -1.06 -8.52
C ILE A 245 -8.83 -0.30 -9.11
N HIS A 246 -9.09 0.79 -9.83
CA HIS A 246 -8.07 1.63 -10.46
C HIS A 246 -7.20 2.33 -9.42
N VAL A 247 -7.82 2.98 -8.43
CA VAL A 247 -7.10 3.77 -7.44
C VAL A 247 -6.16 2.89 -6.61
N PRO A 248 -6.59 1.75 -6.02
CA PRO A 248 -5.66 0.86 -5.31
C PRO A 248 -4.52 0.33 -6.19
N ALA A 249 -4.78 0.01 -7.47
CA ALA A 249 -3.73 -0.43 -8.39
C ALA A 249 -2.68 0.65 -8.64
N ASN A 250 -3.08 1.92 -8.78
CA ASN A 250 -2.14 3.05 -8.86
C ASN A 250 -1.26 3.15 -7.62
N PHE A 251 -1.83 2.99 -6.42
CA PHE A 251 -1.08 3.13 -5.17
C PHE A 251 -0.13 1.97 -4.89
N ILE A 252 -0.39 0.77 -5.42
CA ILE A 252 0.62 -0.29 -5.49
C ILE A 252 1.81 0.14 -6.35
N GLY A 253 1.55 0.75 -7.51
CA GLY A 253 2.56 1.39 -8.35
C GLY A 253 3.37 2.44 -7.59
N TYR A 254 2.72 3.50 -7.12
CA TYR A 254 3.36 4.63 -6.45
C TYR A 254 4.14 4.22 -5.20
N GLY A 255 3.59 3.32 -4.38
CA GLY A 255 4.26 2.87 -3.17
C GLY A 255 5.53 2.07 -3.45
N THR A 256 5.49 1.16 -4.43
CA THR A 256 6.67 0.36 -4.81
C THR A 256 7.72 1.17 -5.57
N PHE A 257 7.32 2.14 -6.40
CA PHE A 257 8.24 3.12 -6.99
C PHE A 257 8.94 3.97 -5.93
N SER A 258 8.20 4.41 -4.91
CA SER A 258 8.77 5.17 -3.79
C SER A 258 9.74 4.33 -2.96
N LEU A 259 9.39 3.07 -2.69
CA LEU A 259 10.29 2.10 -2.06
C LEU A 259 11.58 1.93 -2.87
N ALA A 260 11.46 1.72 -4.19
CA ALA A 260 12.61 1.55 -5.07
C ALA A 260 13.54 2.76 -4.99
N ALA A 261 13.00 3.98 -5.08
CA ALA A 261 13.77 5.21 -4.97
C ALA A 261 14.47 5.36 -3.61
N MET A 262 13.81 5.00 -2.50
CA MET A 262 14.45 5.03 -1.18
C MET A 262 15.57 4.00 -1.05
N VAL A 263 15.40 2.81 -1.63
CA VAL A 263 16.47 1.81 -1.73
C VAL A 263 17.61 2.30 -2.63
N SER A 264 17.32 3.04 -3.70
CA SER A 264 18.32 3.68 -4.56
C SER A 264 19.11 4.75 -3.82
N ALA A 265 18.48 5.53 -2.93
CA ALA A 265 19.20 6.46 -2.06
C ALA A 265 20.21 5.71 -1.16
N ALA A 266 19.77 4.62 -0.53
CA ALA A 266 20.65 3.77 0.27
C ALA A 266 21.79 3.16 -0.57
N TYR A 267 21.49 2.70 -1.79
CA TYR A 267 22.48 2.20 -2.74
C TYR A 267 23.57 3.24 -3.02
N LEU A 268 23.17 4.47 -3.34
CA LEU A 268 24.11 5.54 -3.69
C LEU A 268 24.98 5.94 -2.49
N LEU A 269 24.40 6.04 -1.30
CA LEU A 269 25.16 6.29 -0.07
C LEU A 269 26.19 5.19 0.18
N LYS A 270 25.77 3.92 0.11
CA LYS A 270 26.68 2.78 0.26
C LYS A 270 27.81 2.81 -0.78
N SER A 271 27.49 3.09 -2.04
CA SER A 271 28.48 3.15 -3.12
C SER A 271 29.54 4.23 -2.94
N LYS A 272 29.24 5.26 -2.14
CA LYS A 272 30.15 6.35 -1.77
C LYS A 272 30.86 6.12 -0.43
N GLY A 273 30.74 4.94 0.16
CA GLY A 273 31.34 4.62 1.46
C GLY A 273 30.52 5.06 2.67
N VAL A 274 29.37 5.73 2.48
CA VAL A 274 28.49 6.16 3.57
C VAL A 274 27.65 4.98 4.04
N PHE A 275 27.70 4.68 5.35
CA PHE A 275 27.05 3.51 5.94
C PHE A 275 27.46 2.17 5.28
N ALA A 276 28.66 2.09 4.69
CA ALA A 276 29.11 0.93 3.92
C ALA A 276 29.06 -0.39 4.70
N ASP A 277 29.37 -0.30 5.99
CA ASP A 277 29.40 -1.37 6.99
C ASP A 277 28.02 -1.65 7.63
N ARG A 278 27.03 -0.79 7.39
CA ARG A 278 25.70 -0.84 8.04
C ARG A 278 24.55 -1.15 7.09
N LEU A 279 24.76 -1.02 5.78
CA LEU A 279 23.75 -1.29 4.77
C LEU A 279 23.93 -2.69 4.16
N PRO A 280 22.87 -3.28 3.57
CA PRO A 280 22.96 -4.55 2.85
C PRO A 280 23.93 -4.46 1.67
N ALA A 281 24.40 -5.60 1.18
CA ALA A 281 25.27 -5.64 0.00
C ALA A 281 24.58 -4.99 -1.22
N LEU A 282 25.39 -4.41 -2.13
CA LEU A 282 24.88 -3.60 -3.24
C LEU A 282 23.99 -4.41 -4.20
N ASP A 283 24.26 -5.70 -4.34
CA ASP A 283 23.45 -6.67 -5.09
C ASP A 283 22.06 -6.86 -4.48
N VAL A 284 21.94 -6.92 -3.15
CA VAL A 284 20.65 -6.97 -2.45
C VAL A 284 19.85 -5.69 -2.70
N LEU A 285 20.50 -4.53 -2.59
CA LEU A 285 19.86 -3.24 -2.85
C LEU A 285 19.38 -3.11 -4.31
N ASP A 286 20.21 -3.56 -5.26
CA ASP A 286 19.89 -3.57 -6.68
C ASP A 286 18.74 -4.54 -7.01
N ASP A 287 18.69 -5.71 -6.37
CA ASP A 287 17.62 -6.69 -6.53
C ASP A 287 16.27 -6.20 -5.96
N VAL A 288 16.28 -5.60 -4.76
CA VAL A 288 15.08 -4.98 -4.17
C VAL A 288 14.56 -3.86 -5.07
N MET A 289 15.45 -2.97 -5.54
CA MET A 289 15.09 -1.89 -6.45
C MET A 289 14.44 -2.41 -7.74
N TYR A 290 15.05 -3.42 -8.38
CA TYR A 290 14.52 -4.04 -9.58
C TYR A 290 13.13 -4.65 -9.36
N LYS A 291 12.97 -5.48 -8.31
CA LYS A 291 11.70 -6.15 -8.02
C LYS A 291 10.60 -5.16 -7.66
N ALA A 292 10.93 -4.12 -6.91
CA ALA A 292 9.98 -3.05 -6.57
C ALA A 292 9.51 -2.30 -7.82
N ILE A 293 10.43 -1.91 -8.72
CA ILE A 293 10.05 -1.27 -10.00
C ILE A 293 9.23 -2.22 -10.87
N ALA A 294 9.59 -3.50 -10.95
CA ALA A 294 8.86 -4.47 -11.76
C ALA A 294 7.41 -4.66 -11.28
N VAL A 295 7.20 -4.82 -9.97
CA VAL A 295 5.85 -4.88 -9.37
C VAL A 295 5.10 -3.58 -9.64
N GLY A 296 5.75 -2.44 -9.39
CA GLY A 296 5.13 -1.13 -9.58
C GLY A 296 4.68 -0.92 -11.01
N PHE A 297 5.53 -1.24 -11.98
CA PHE A 297 5.22 -1.13 -13.40
C PHE A 297 4.06 -2.03 -13.81
N ALA A 298 4.01 -3.28 -13.33
CA ALA A 298 2.92 -4.20 -13.63
C ALA A 298 1.56 -3.66 -13.15
N PHE A 299 1.47 -3.23 -11.88
CA PHE A 299 0.24 -2.68 -11.33
C PHE A 299 -0.12 -1.32 -11.91
N PHE A 300 0.88 -0.47 -12.19
CA PHE A 300 0.65 0.83 -12.82
C PHE A 300 0.17 0.69 -14.27
N THR A 301 0.62 -0.34 -14.99
CA THR A 301 0.08 -0.70 -16.31
C THR A 301 -1.39 -1.10 -16.22
N ILE A 302 -1.73 -1.99 -15.29
CA ILE A 302 -3.13 -2.36 -15.02
C ILE A 302 -3.95 -1.12 -14.69
N ALA A 303 -3.44 -0.26 -13.80
CA ALA A 303 -4.12 0.95 -13.41
C ALA A 303 -4.33 1.89 -14.61
N THR A 304 -3.34 2.08 -15.47
CA THR A 304 -3.47 2.95 -16.67
C THR A 304 -4.56 2.43 -17.62
N ILE A 305 -4.63 1.10 -17.82
CA ILE A 305 -5.71 0.48 -18.62
C ILE A 305 -7.07 0.71 -17.96
N LEU A 306 -7.19 0.44 -16.66
CA LEU A 306 -8.44 0.65 -15.91
C LEU A 306 -8.85 2.13 -15.91
N GLY A 307 -7.89 3.06 -15.89
CA GLY A 307 -8.13 4.49 -15.97
C GLY A 307 -8.70 4.91 -17.32
N ALA A 308 -8.18 4.35 -18.42
CA ALA A 308 -8.72 4.58 -19.76
C ALA A 308 -10.16 4.05 -19.91
N LEU A 309 -10.46 2.89 -19.31
CA LEU A 309 -11.83 2.34 -19.30
C LEU A 309 -12.78 3.25 -18.51
N TRP A 310 -12.35 3.76 -17.36
CA TRP A 310 -13.11 4.73 -16.57
C TRP A 310 -13.34 6.04 -17.34
N ALA A 311 -12.30 6.57 -18.00
CA ALA A 311 -12.40 7.81 -18.77
C ALA A 311 -13.44 7.71 -19.89
N ALA A 312 -13.53 6.54 -20.54
CA ALA A 312 -14.54 6.29 -21.56
C ALA A 312 -15.97 6.39 -21.01
N GLU A 313 -16.21 5.89 -19.80
CA GLU A 313 -17.51 5.99 -19.13
C GLU A 313 -17.79 7.40 -18.61
N ALA A 314 -16.78 8.08 -18.06
CA ALA A 314 -16.94 9.39 -17.45
C ALA A 314 -17.08 10.53 -18.48
N TRP A 315 -16.33 10.47 -19.58
CA TRP A 315 -16.17 11.58 -20.54
C TRP A 315 -16.45 11.20 -22.00
N GLY A 316 -16.81 9.94 -22.28
CA GLY A 316 -17.15 9.48 -23.63
C GLY A 316 -15.94 9.12 -24.51
N GLY A 317 -14.71 9.13 -23.99
CA GLY A 317 -13.50 8.74 -24.72
C GLY A 317 -12.43 8.12 -23.81
N TYR A 318 -11.66 7.17 -24.33
CA TYR A 318 -10.65 6.41 -23.55
C TYR A 318 -9.43 7.24 -23.13
N TRP A 319 -9.17 8.35 -23.81
CA TRP A 319 -8.02 9.21 -23.56
C TRP A 319 -8.30 10.61 -24.13
N SER A 320 -8.02 11.63 -23.34
CA SER A 320 -8.29 13.04 -23.66
C SER A 320 -7.05 13.92 -23.70
N TRP A 321 -5.86 13.35 -23.44
CA TRP A 321 -4.61 14.09 -23.26
C TRP A 321 -4.68 15.15 -22.15
N ASP A 322 -5.53 14.91 -21.16
CA ASP A 322 -5.57 15.72 -19.94
C ASP A 322 -4.19 15.66 -19.25
N PRO A 323 -3.80 16.70 -18.49
CA PRO A 323 -2.54 16.69 -17.77
C PRO A 323 -2.30 15.45 -16.91
N LYS A 324 -3.32 14.91 -16.23
CA LYS A 324 -3.17 13.71 -15.39
C LYS A 324 -2.87 12.48 -16.24
N GLU A 325 -3.62 12.31 -17.32
CA GLU A 325 -3.42 11.23 -18.29
C GLU A 325 -2.02 11.30 -18.90
N THR A 326 -1.63 12.49 -19.38
CA THR A 326 -0.31 12.72 -19.98
C THR A 326 0.83 12.40 -19.00
N TRP A 327 0.72 12.84 -17.75
CA TRP A 327 1.72 12.54 -16.73
C TRP A 327 1.72 11.08 -16.29
N ALA A 328 0.57 10.40 -16.29
CA ALA A 328 0.52 8.95 -16.10
C ALA A 328 1.29 8.22 -17.21
N LEU A 329 1.14 8.64 -18.47
CA LEU A 329 1.93 8.09 -19.58
C LEU A 329 3.43 8.36 -19.43
N ILE A 330 3.83 9.56 -18.97
CA ILE A 330 5.24 9.89 -18.70
C ILE A 330 5.82 8.97 -17.61
N VAL A 331 5.09 8.76 -16.51
CA VAL A 331 5.49 7.82 -15.45
C VAL A 331 5.65 6.41 -16.02
N TRP A 332 4.68 5.96 -16.81
CA TRP A 332 4.70 4.64 -17.42
C TRP A 332 5.92 4.47 -18.33
N LEU A 333 6.18 5.42 -19.23
CA LEU A 333 7.33 5.42 -20.14
C LEU A 333 8.66 5.46 -19.39
N ASN A 334 8.76 6.24 -18.31
CA ASN A 334 9.96 6.31 -17.49
C ASN A 334 10.34 4.94 -16.92
N TYR A 335 9.39 4.24 -16.28
CA TYR A 335 9.67 2.92 -15.69
C TYR A 335 9.73 1.80 -16.73
N ALA A 336 9.00 1.91 -17.84
CA ALA A 336 9.17 1.03 -19.00
C ALA A 336 10.59 1.11 -19.56
N ALA A 337 11.11 2.33 -19.77
CA ALA A 337 12.47 2.55 -20.24
C ALA A 337 13.52 2.04 -19.24
N TRP A 338 13.30 2.27 -17.94
CA TRP A 338 14.17 1.75 -16.89
C TRP A 338 14.25 0.22 -16.94
N LEU A 339 13.10 -0.48 -17.00
CA LEU A 339 13.03 -1.94 -17.10
C LEU A 339 13.59 -2.48 -18.43
N HIS A 340 13.30 -1.79 -19.53
CA HIS A 340 13.83 -2.15 -20.84
C HIS A 340 15.37 -2.10 -20.85
N MET A 341 15.96 -1.03 -20.31
CA MET A 341 17.42 -0.90 -20.21
C MET A 341 18.02 -1.94 -19.27
N ARG A 342 17.31 -2.27 -18.18
CA ARG A 342 17.70 -3.33 -17.25
C ARG A 342 17.77 -4.70 -17.93
N LEU A 343 16.77 -5.05 -18.74
CA LEU A 343 16.65 -6.37 -19.36
C LEU A 343 17.47 -6.50 -20.64
N MET A 344 17.54 -5.46 -21.46
CA MET A 344 18.20 -5.49 -22.77
C MET A 344 19.69 -5.19 -22.71
N LYS A 345 20.08 -4.22 -21.86
CA LYS A 345 21.48 -3.75 -21.75
C LYS A 345 22.13 -4.10 -20.42
N GLY A 346 21.43 -4.81 -19.54
CA GLY A 346 21.95 -5.16 -18.22
C GLY A 346 22.22 -3.95 -17.34
N LEU A 347 21.44 -2.87 -17.46
CA LEU A 347 21.64 -1.64 -16.67
C LEU A 347 21.60 -1.96 -15.16
N ARG A 348 22.71 -1.71 -14.46
CA ARG A 348 22.83 -1.89 -13.00
C ARG A 348 23.60 -0.72 -12.38
N GLY A 349 23.57 -0.68 -11.05
CA GLY A 349 24.46 0.18 -10.27
C GLY A 349 24.03 1.64 -10.20
N GLN A 350 25.00 2.56 -10.10
CA GLN A 350 24.73 3.97 -9.74
C GLN A 350 23.81 4.68 -10.75
N VAL A 351 23.92 4.37 -12.05
CA VAL A 351 23.06 4.96 -13.09
C VAL A 351 21.61 4.52 -12.89
N ALA A 352 21.38 3.23 -12.64
CA ALA A 352 20.05 2.70 -12.37
C ALA A 352 19.43 3.32 -11.10
N ALA A 353 20.25 3.51 -10.06
CA ALA A 353 19.84 4.10 -8.80
C ALA A 353 19.48 5.60 -8.93
N TRP A 354 20.29 6.40 -9.64
CA TRP A 354 19.94 7.80 -9.91
C TRP A 354 18.67 7.93 -10.75
N TRP A 355 18.49 7.07 -11.76
CA TRP A 355 17.27 7.07 -12.56
C TRP A 355 16.03 6.74 -11.71
N ALA A 356 16.11 5.76 -10.82
CA ALA A 356 15.00 5.46 -9.90
C ALA A 356 14.65 6.64 -8.98
N LEU A 357 15.64 7.41 -8.49
CA LEU A 357 15.39 8.65 -7.74
C LEU A 357 14.69 9.72 -8.57
N ILE A 358 15.13 9.94 -9.81
CA ILE A 358 14.47 10.85 -10.75
C ILE A 358 13.04 10.36 -11.04
N GLY A 359 12.84 9.04 -11.16
CA GLY A 359 11.54 8.41 -11.33
C GLY A 359 10.56 8.75 -10.21
N LEU A 360 11.02 8.84 -8.95
CA LEU A 360 10.18 9.31 -7.84
C LEU A 360 9.75 10.75 -8.02
N LEU A 361 10.62 11.65 -8.51
CA LEU A 361 10.25 13.04 -8.78
C LEU A 361 9.18 13.12 -9.88
N VAL A 362 9.35 12.36 -10.97
CA VAL A 362 8.36 12.24 -12.05
C VAL A 362 7.02 11.72 -11.52
N THR A 363 7.06 10.67 -10.69
CA THR A 363 5.87 10.06 -10.07
C THR A 363 5.17 11.04 -9.13
N THR A 364 5.93 11.75 -8.30
CA THR A 364 5.40 12.74 -7.35
C THR A 364 4.75 13.92 -8.08
N PHE A 365 5.34 14.36 -9.19
CA PHE A 365 4.74 15.40 -10.01
C PHE A 365 3.43 14.93 -10.65
N ALA A 366 3.38 13.72 -11.21
CA ALA A 366 2.15 13.15 -11.75
C ALA A 366 1.04 13.04 -10.70
N PHE A 367 1.39 12.56 -9.50
CA PHE A 367 0.44 12.35 -8.41
C PHE A 367 -0.05 13.67 -7.78
N LEU A 368 0.87 14.53 -7.35
CA LEU A 368 0.56 15.74 -6.58
C LEU A 368 0.69 17.01 -7.43
N GLY A 369 1.80 17.13 -8.17
CA GLY A 369 2.12 18.32 -8.97
C GLY A 369 1.04 18.68 -10.00
N VAL A 370 0.48 17.69 -10.70
CA VAL A 370 -0.61 17.93 -11.67
C VAL A 370 -1.82 18.56 -10.99
N ASN A 371 -2.21 18.07 -9.81
CA ASN A 371 -3.38 18.61 -9.10
C ASN A 371 -3.11 20.01 -8.53
N MET A 372 -1.85 20.34 -8.25
CA MET A 372 -1.44 21.63 -7.67
C MET A 372 -1.21 22.72 -8.72
N PHE A 373 -0.63 22.36 -9.86
CA PHE A 373 -0.07 23.32 -10.81
C PHE A 373 -0.78 23.34 -12.16
N LEU A 374 -1.59 22.32 -12.48
CA LEU A 374 -2.24 22.18 -13.78
C LEU A 374 -3.77 22.07 -13.61
N SER A 375 -4.51 22.65 -14.54
CA SER A 375 -5.96 22.50 -14.61
C SER A 375 -6.32 21.39 -15.62
N GLY A 376 -7.36 20.62 -15.33
CA GLY A 376 -7.75 19.48 -16.16
C GLY A 376 -9.03 18.79 -15.68
N LEU A 377 -9.45 17.75 -16.41
CA LEU A 377 -10.67 16.98 -16.11
C LEU A 377 -10.60 16.26 -14.75
N HIS A 378 -9.38 16.09 -14.23
CA HIS A 378 -9.09 15.45 -12.94
C HIS A 378 -8.91 16.43 -11.76
N SER A 379 -9.31 17.69 -11.89
CA SER A 379 -9.10 18.72 -10.86
C SER A 379 -10.07 18.59 -9.66
N TYR A 380 -10.23 17.38 -9.11
CA TYR A 380 -11.11 17.08 -7.98
C TYR A 380 -10.50 17.41 -6.60
N GLY A 381 -9.24 17.84 -6.58
CA GLY A 381 -8.47 18.13 -5.38
C GLY A 381 -7.54 19.31 -5.57
N GLN A 382 -8.09 20.45 -6.02
CA GLN A 382 -7.36 21.72 -5.94
C GLN A 382 -7.01 21.97 -4.48
N LEU A 383 -5.73 22.29 -4.23
CA LEU A 383 -5.23 22.39 -2.87
C LEU A 383 -6.02 23.41 -2.07
#